data_AF-A0AAV7LWI8-F1
#
_entry.id   AF-A0AAV7LWI8-F1
#
_cell.length_a   1.000
_cell.length_b   1.000
_cell.length_c   1.000
_cell.angle_alpha   90.00
_cell.angle_beta   90.00
_cell.angle_gamma   90.00
#
_symmetry.space_group_name_H-M   'P 1'
#
loop_
_entity.id
_entity.type
_entity.pdbx_description
1 polymer ?
#
loop_
_entity_poly.entity_id
_entity_poly.type
_entity_poly.pdbx_seq_one_letter_code
_entity_poly.pdbx_strand_id
1 'polypeptide(L)'
;MFVPILPPDNNIDVFYKAVSTELYILEDKANTCTHRPNKNLDHNELRALYKLSTYTDIVIREADKGGNVVIMNKMDYIAEIDRQLHDTQAYSVVPTNPLFDITNLIKTKLTSWKNLCLITDLEYRFMYTEAPRAPCIYILPKIHKPGGFPPGRPIISGIGSPTEHISEYIDSFLQPLVRNLPSYIQDTRDLLCQLEDIEWTDDCVCICIYLS
;
A
#
# COMPACT_ATOMS: atom_id res chain seq x y z
N MET A 1 9.91 5.32 -28.43
CA MET A 1 9.01 5.01 -27.30
C MET A 1 7.73 4.49 -27.94
N PHE A 2 7.46 3.19 -27.79
CA PHE A 2 6.31 2.55 -28.44
C PHE A 2 5.15 2.51 -27.44
N VAL A 3 4.01 3.05 -27.84
CA VAL A 3 2.76 3.06 -27.07
C VAL A 3 1.82 2.07 -27.75
N PRO A 4 1.19 1.14 -27.02
CA PRO A 4 0.26 0.20 -27.62
C PRO A 4 -1.00 0.95 -28.11
N ILE A 5 -1.48 0.57 -29.29
CA ILE A 5 -2.74 1.07 -29.86
C ILE A 5 -3.86 0.25 -29.21
N LEU A 6 -4.53 0.81 -28.20
CA LEU A 6 -5.77 0.25 -27.67
C LEU A 6 -6.94 0.55 -28.65
N PRO A 7 -7.92 -0.36 -28.81
CA PRO A 7 -9.10 -0.10 -29.63
C PRO A 7 -9.92 1.07 -29.04
N PRO A 8 -10.68 1.80 -29.88
CA PRO A 8 -11.39 3.02 -29.48
C PRO A 8 -12.50 2.67 -28.51
N ASP A 9 -12.24 2.91 -27.24
CA ASP A 9 -13.20 2.71 -26.17
C ASP A 9 -13.86 4.07 -25.92
N ASN A 10 -15.13 4.19 -26.30
CA ASN A 10 -15.88 5.44 -26.26
C ASN A 10 -15.85 6.10 -24.86
N ASN A 11 -15.69 5.29 -23.81
CA ASN A 11 -15.52 5.75 -22.43
C ASN A 11 -14.14 6.35 -22.15
N ILE A 12 -13.08 5.81 -22.75
CA ILE A 12 -11.73 6.39 -22.69
C ILE A 12 -11.71 7.72 -23.43
N ASP A 13 -12.36 7.82 -24.59
CA ASP A 13 -12.43 9.08 -25.33
C ASP A 13 -13.23 10.15 -24.57
N VAL A 14 -14.32 9.77 -23.91
CA VAL A 14 -15.08 10.67 -23.04
C VAL A 14 -14.25 11.10 -21.82
N PHE A 15 -13.54 10.17 -21.17
CA PHE A 15 -12.65 10.49 -20.06
C PHE A 15 -11.49 11.38 -20.50
N TYR A 16 -10.84 11.05 -21.62
CA TYR A 16 -9.73 11.81 -22.20
C TYR A 16 -10.19 13.22 -22.57
N LYS A 17 -11.40 13.35 -23.13
CA LYS A 17 -12.00 14.65 -23.45
C LYS A 17 -12.36 15.44 -22.19
N ALA A 18 -12.88 14.80 -21.15
CA ALA A 18 -13.16 15.44 -19.87
C ALA A 18 -11.87 15.94 -19.20
N VAL A 19 -10.86 15.08 -19.09
CA VAL A 19 -9.55 15.40 -18.52
C VAL A 19 -8.82 16.45 -19.35
N SER A 20 -8.84 16.36 -20.69
CA SER A 20 -8.22 17.36 -21.57
C SER A 20 -8.90 18.72 -21.43
N THR A 21 -10.23 18.74 -21.29
CA THR A 21 -10.98 19.98 -21.06
C THR A 21 -10.63 20.57 -19.70
N GLU A 22 -10.53 19.74 -18.66
CA GLU A 22 -10.16 20.16 -17.32
C GLU A 22 -8.72 20.67 -17.25
N LEU A 23 -7.77 20.00 -17.92
CA LEU A 23 -6.39 20.44 -18.08
C LEU A 23 -6.30 21.77 -18.83
N TYR A 24 -7.08 21.96 -19.90
CA TYR A 24 -7.12 23.21 -20.64
C TYR A 24 -7.66 24.36 -19.78
N ILE A 25 -8.72 24.10 -19.00
CA ILE A 25 -9.27 25.06 -18.02
C ILE A 25 -8.24 25.38 -16.93
N LEU A 26 -7.48 24.39 -16.45
CA LEU A 26 -6.44 24.58 -15.45
C LEU A 26 -5.25 25.35 -16.00
N GLU A 27 -4.86 25.11 -17.25
CA GLU A 27 -3.77 25.79 -17.95
C GLU A 27 -4.15 27.24 -18.28
N ASP A 28 -5.37 27.50 -18.74
CA ASP A 28 -5.90 28.85 -18.93
C ASP A 28 -6.00 29.62 -17.61
N LYS A 29 -6.45 28.97 -16.53
CA LYS A 29 -6.42 29.54 -15.16
C LYS A 29 -4.98 29.79 -14.68
N ALA A 30 -4.03 28.90 -14.94
CA ALA A 30 -2.64 29.07 -14.56
C ALA A 30 -1.97 30.22 -15.32
N ASN A 31 -2.32 30.42 -16.59
CA ASN A 31 -1.78 31.47 -17.45
C ASN A 31 -2.41 32.86 -17.20
N THR A 32 -3.63 32.90 -16.66
CA THR A 32 -4.34 34.16 -16.32
C THR A 32 -4.21 34.55 -14.84
N CYS A 33 -3.84 33.63 -13.95
CA CYS A 33 -3.69 33.89 -12.53
C CYS A 33 -2.22 34.15 -12.15
N THR A 34 -1.87 35.42 -11.92
CA THR A 34 -0.77 35.81 -11.01
C THR A 34 -1.12 35.53 -9.53
N HIS A 35 -2.27 34.91 -9.28
CA HIS A 35 -2.79 34.59 -7.97
C HIS A 35 -2.10 33.36 -7.41
N ARG A 36 -1.45 33.51 -6.25
CA ARG A 36 -0.99 32.38 -5.43
C ARG A 36 -2.12 31.35 -5.33
N PRO A 37 -1.83 30.04 -5.42
CA PRO A 37 -2.87 29.03 -5.24
C PRO A 37 -3.61 29.33 -3.94
N ASN A 38 -4.94 29.48 -4.04
CA ASN A 38 -5.75 29.67 -2.86
C ASN A 38 -5.51 28.49 -1.94
N LYS A 39 -5.20 28.78 -0.67
CA LYS A 39 -5.04 27.71 0.32
C LYS A 39 -6.37 26.97 0.41
N ASN A 40 -6.35 25.64 0.26
CA ASN A 40 -7.53 24.79 0.43
C ASN A 40 -8.05 24.78 1.88
N LEU A 41 -7.29 25.38 2.80
CA LEU A 41 -7.61 25.51 4.21
C LEU A 41 -7.48 26.97 4.61
N ASP A 42 -8.46 27.45 5.36
CA ASP A 42 -8.41 28.77 5.97
C ASP A 42 -7.40 28.81 7.13
N HIS A 43 -7.18 30.01 7.69
CA HIS A 43 -6.21 30.16 8.79
C HIS A 43 -6.64 29.45 10.08
N ASN A 44 -7.94 29.39 10.36
CA ASN A 44 -8.49 28.74 11.54
C ASN A 44 -8.44 27.21 11.42
N GLU A 45 -8.74 26.66 10.25
CA GLU A 45 -8.63 25.24 9.92
C GLU A 45 -7.18 24.77 10.02
N LEU A 46 -6.24 25.52 9.43
CA LEU A 46 -4.82 25.22 9.54
C LEU A 46 -4.36 25.26 11.00
N ARG A 47 -4.80 26.26 11.77
CA ARG A 47 -4.53 26.35 13.21
C ARG A 47 -5.15 25.19 13.99
N ALA A 48 -6.34 24.75 13.62
CA ALA A 48 -7.00 23.59 14.21
C ALA A 48 -6.23 22.30 13.92
N LEU A 49 -5.73 22.10 12.70
CA LEU A 49 -4.87 20.97 12.33
C LEU A 49 -3.55 20.99 13.10
N TYR A 50 -2.90 22.16 13.23
CA TYR A 50 -1.71 22.28 14.06
C TYR A 50 -2.02 21.93 15.51
N LYS A 51 -3.12 22.45 16.07
CA LYS A 51 -3.57 22.11 17.42
C LYS A 51 -3.82 20.60 17.56
N LEU A 52 -4.51 19.99 16.61
CA LEU A 52 -4.76 18.55 16.60
C LEU A 52 -3.46 17.73 16.56
N SER A 53 -2.46 18.18 15.79
CA SER A 53 -1.14 17.52 15.73
C SER A 53 -0.36 17.57 17.04
N THR A 54 -0.71 18.47 17.97
CA THR A 54 -0.08 18.54 19.30
C THR A 54 -0.66 17.53 20.30
N TYR A 55 -1.81 16.93 20.00
CA TYR A 55 -2.44 15.97 20.91
C TYR A 55 -1.69 14.64 20.89
N THR A 56 -1.32 14.16 22.07
CA THR A 56 -0.49 12.95 22.26
C THR A 56 -1.31 11.74 22.72
N ASP A 57 -2.58 11.95 23.04
CA ASP A 57 -3.58 11.01 23.57
C ASP A 57 -4.53 10.48 22.49
N ILE A 58 -4.40 10.94 21.25
CA ILE A 58 -5.15 10.45 20.09
C ILE A 58 -4.24 9.81 19.06
N VAL A 59 -4.83 8.95 18.23
CA VAL A 59 -4.22 8.38 17.03
C VAL A 59 -5.11 8.70 15.84
N ILE A 60 -4.50 9.08 14.71
CA ILE A 60 -5.20 9.35 13.46
C ILE A 60 -4.75 8.31 12.42
N ARG A 61 -5.69 7.55 11.87
CA ARG A 61 -5.46 6.51 10.85
C ARG A 61 -6.53 6.54 9.77
N GLU A 62 -6.19 6.03 8.60
CA GLU A 62 -7.20 5.71 7.59
C GLU A 62 -8.01 4.48 8.02
N ALA A 63 -9.28 4.46 7.64
CA ALA A 63 -10.15 3.31 7.82
C ALA A 63 -9.75 2.19 6.85
N ASP A 64 -9.96 0.95 7.28
CA ASP A 64 -9.71 -0.26 6.48
C ASP A 64 -10.46 -0.27 5.14
N LYS A 65 -11.62 0.39 5.09
CA LYS A 65 -12.48 0.51 3.90
C LYS A 65 -13.14 1.89 3.85
N GLY A 66 -13.39 2.36 2.63
CA GLY A 66 -14.21 3.55 2.37
C GLY A 66 -13.48 4.90 2.44
N GLY A 67 -12.14 4.91 2.56
CA GLY A 67 -11.34 6.15 2.48
C GLY A 67 -11.55 7.15 3.63
N ASN A 68 -12.24 6.74 4.69
CA ASN A 68 -12.52 7.60 5.84
C ASN A 68 -11.27 7.77 6.73
N VAL A 69 -11.19 8.91 7.42
CA VAL A 69 -10.19 9.16 8.47
C VAL A 69 -10.82 8.84 9.84
N VAL A 70 -10.10 8.11 10.67
CA VAL A 70 -10.52 7.70 12.01
C VAL A 70 -9.62 8.37 13.04
N ILE A 71 -10.25 9.05 14.00
CA ILE A 71 -9.60 9.61 15.18
C ILE A 71 -10.04 8.77 16.36
N MET A 72 -9.08 8.29 17.14
CA MET A 72 -9.31 7.31 18.20
C MET A 72 -8.44 7.59 19.41
N ASN A 73 -8.92 7.17 20.59
CA ASN A 73 -8.14 7.24 21.81
C ASN A 73 -6.91 6.33 21.69
N LYS A 74 -5.74 6.84 22.09
CA LYS A 74 -4.47 6.13 21.98
C LYS A 74 -4.39 4.89 22.85
N MET A 75 -5.01 4.89 24.03
CA MET A 75 -5.03 3.73 24.92
C MET A 75 -5.82 2.58 24.28
N ASP A 76 -6.99 2.86 23.72
CA ASP A 76 -7.80 1.84 23.04
C ASP A 76 -7.09 1.30 21.78
N TYR A 77 -6.40 2.18 21.04
CA TYR A 77 -5.57 1.79 19.89
C TYR A 77 -4.45 0.81 20.28
N ILE A 78 -3.72 1.13 21.36
CA ILE A 78 -2.66 0.26 21.88
C ILE A 78 -3.25 -1.06 22.39
N ALA A 79 -4.36 -1.00 23.13
CA ALA A 79 -5.02 -2.19 23.66
C ALA A 79 -5.47 -3.15 22.55
N GLU A 80 -5.94 -2.65 21.41
CA GLU A 80 -6.29 -3.49 20.26
C GLU A 80 -5.05 -4.12 19.60
N ILE A 81 -3.94 -3.39 19.48
CA ILE A 81 -2.67 -3.96 19.01
C ILE A 81 -2.21 -5.07 19.95
N ASP A 82 -2.20 -4.79 21.25
CA ASP A 82 -1.80 -5.77 22.26
C ASP A 82 -2.71 -7.00 22.20
N ARG A 83 -4.04 -6.82 22.11
CA ARG A 83 -4.98 -7.94 21.97
C ARG A 83 -4.63 -8.85 20.78
N GLN A 84 -4.17 -8.28 19.66
CA GLN A 84 -3.74 -9.06 18.49
C GLN A 84 -2.39 -9.74 18.71
N LEU A 85 -1.41 -9.06 19.31
CA LEU A 85 -0.08 -9.61 19.59
C LEU A 85 -0.08 -10.70 20.67
N HIS A 86 -1.12 -10.76 21.52
CA HIS A 86 -1.31 -11.83 22.50
C HIS A 86 -1.82 -13.15 21.89
N ASP A 87 -2.18 -13.18 20.61
CA ASP A 87 -2.52 -14.43 19.92
C ASP A 87 -1.26 -15.28 19.73
N THR A 88 -1.11 -16.30 20.58
CA THR A 88 0.05 -17.20 20.59
C THR A 88 0.04 -18.21 19.44
N GLN A 89 -1.06 -18.33 18.69
CA GLN A 89 -1.06 -19.12 17.45
C GLN A 89 -0.40 -18.34 16.30
N ALA A 90 -0.46 -17.00 16.34
CA ALA A 90 0.07 -16.13 15.30
C ALA A 90 1.43 -15.51 15.66
N TYR A 91 1.66 -15.16 16.92
CA TYR A 91 2.84 -14.42 17.38
C TYR A 91 3.57 -15.11 18.54
N SER A 92 4.89 -14.96 18.56
CA SER A 92 5.74 -15.38 19.67
C SER A 92 6.58 -14.22 20.16
N VAL A 93 6.71 -14.09 21.47
CA VAL A 93 7.57 -13.07 22.09
C VAL A 93 9.04 -13.42 21.82
N VAL A 94 9.79 -12.44 21.31
CA VAL A 94 11.24 -12.55 21.12
C VAL A 94 11.93 -11.84 22.30
N PRO A 95 12.90 -12.47 22.98
CA PRO A 95 13.50 -11.94 24.20
C PRO A 95 14.36 -10.69 23.98
N THR A 96 14.91 -10.52 22.78
CA THR A 96 15.78 -9.40 22.41
C THR A 96 15.39 -8.87 21.05
N ASN A 97 15.77 -7.62 20.75
CA ASN A 97 15.53 -7.04 19.43
C ASN A 97 16.39 -7.78 18.37
N PRO A 98 15.79 -8.51 17.41
CA PRO A 98 16.53 -9.32 16.46
C PRO A 98 17.10 -8.53 15.27
N LEU A 99 16.87 -7.20 15.22
CA LEU A 99 17.21 -6.36 14.07
C LEU A 99 18.69 -6.46 13.70
N PHE A 100 19.58 -6.43 14.68
CA PHE A 100 21.03 -6.52 14.45
C PHE A 100 21.43 -7.88 13.86
N ASP A 101 20.90 -8.97 14.43
CA ASP A 101 21.21 -10.33 14.00
C ASP A 101 20.70 -10.60 12.58
N ILE A 102 19.46 -10.17 12.28
CA ILE A 102 18.87 -10.28 10.95
C ILE A 102 19.68 -9.46 9.92
N THR A 103 20.06 -8.24 10.27
CA THR A 103 20.85 -7.37 9.38
C THR A 103 22.22 -7.97 9.07
N ASN A 104 22.90 -8.51 10.08
CA ASN A 104 24.19 -9.18 9.89
C ASN A 104 24.07 -10.47 9.07
N LEU A 105 23.01 -11.25 9.29
CA LEU A 105 22.72 -12.43 8.49
C LEU A 105 22.53 -12.07 7.02
N ILE A 106 21.70 -11.07 6.73
CA ILE A 106 21.46 -10.57 5.37
C ILE A 106 22.77 -10.09 4.74
N LYS A 107 23.54 -9.24 5.45
CA LYS A 107 24.84 -8.75 4.98
C LYS A 107 25.79 -9.88 4.62
N THR A 108 25.87 -10.90 5.48
CA THR A 108 26.74 -12.06 5.28
C THR A 108 26.33 -12.85 4.04
N LYS A 109 25.02 -13.08 3.86
CA LYS A 109 24.48 -13.77 2.67
C LYS A 109 24.72 -12.99 1.39
N LEU A 110 24.38 -11.71 1.36
CA LEU A 110 24.59 -10.84 0.19
C LEU A 110 26.07 -10.76 -0.18
N THR A 111 26.96 -10.63 0.81
CA THR A 111 28.42 -10.61 0.56
C THR A 111 28.89 -11.94 -0.02
N SER A 112 28.42 -13.06 0.54
CA SER A 112 28.75 -14.39 0.01
C SER A 112 28.26 -14.57 -1.43
N TRP A 113 27.06 -14.13 -1.76
CA TRP A 113 26.51 -14.22 -3.12
C TRP A 113 27.27 -13.35 -4.11
N LYS A 114 27.68 -12.14 -3.69
CA LYS A 114 28.54 -11.27 -4.48
C LYS A 114 29.89 -11.92 -4.78
N ASN A 115 30.54 -12.51 -3.76
CA ASN A 115 31.84 -13.18 -3.92
C ASN A 115 31.76 -14.41 -4.84
N LEU A 116 30.63 -15.11 -4.83
CA LEU A 116 30.34 -16.23 -5.73
C LEU A 116 29.88 -15.78 -7.12
N CYS A 117 29.83 -14.47 -7.39
CA CYS A 117 29.33 -13.90 -8.64
C CYS A 117 27.88 -14.31 -8.98
N LEU A 118 27.07 -14.62 -7.97
CA LEU A 118 25.63 -14.91 -8.13
C LEU A 118 24.80 -13.64 -8.29
N ILE A 119 25.30 -12.53 -7.73
CA ILE A 119 24.73 -11.21 -7.86
C ILE A 119 25.83 -10.21 -8.23
N THR A 120 25.45 -9.18 -8.96
CA THR A 120 26.31 -8.06 -9.34
C THR A 120 26.53 -7.10 -8.17
N ASP A 121 27.51 -6.22 -8.31
CA ASP A 121 27.73 -5.14 -7.34
C ASP A 121 26.54 -4.17 -7.24
N LEU A 122 25.83 -3.95 -8.35
CA LEU A 122 24.64 -3.11 -8.39
C LEU A 122 23.49 -3.75 -7.60
N GLU A 123 23.25 -5.05 -7.81
CA GLU A 123 22.21 -5.81 -7.10
C GLU A 123 22.51 -5.89 -5.61
N TYR A 124 23.78 -6.11 -5.23
CA TYR A 124 24.20 -6.04 -3.83
C TYR A 124 23.89 -4.68 -3.21
N ARG A 125 24.25 -3.57 -3.88
CA ARG A 125 24.02 -2.21 -3.38
C ARG A 125 22.55 -1.85 -3.31
N PHE A 126 21.74 -2.39 -4.22
CA PHE A 126 20.29 -2.22 -4.19
C PHE A 126 19.67 -2.95 -2.99
N MET A 127 20.03 -4.23 -2.78
CA MET A 127 19.43 -5.05 -1.72
C MET A 127 19.95 -4.74 -0.31
N TYR A 128 21.16 -4.21 -0.17
CA TYR A 128 21.77 -3.96 1.14
C TYR A 128 21.33 -2.61 1.73
N THR A 129 20.62 -2.68 2.86
CA THR A 129 20.27 -1.51 3.67
C THR A 129 21.31 -1.29 4.77
N GLU A 130 22.02 -0.15 4.75
CA GLU A 130 23.10 0.13 5.72
C GLU A 130 22.60 0.40 7.15
N ALA A 131 21.52 1.17 7.27
CA ALA A 131 20.92 1.56 8.55
C ALA A 131 19.43 1.19 8.59
N PRO A 132 19.10 -0.11 8.66
CA PRO A 132 17.71 -0.54 8.63
C PRO A 132 16.99 -0.20 9.94
N ARG A 133 15.68 -0.04 9.84
CA ARG A 133 14.77 0.21 10.96
C ARG A 133 14.00 -1.07 11.29
N ALA A 134 13.66 -1.24 12.56
CA ALA A 134 12.75 -2.30 12.97
C ALA A 134 11.37 -2.06 12.31
N PRO A 135 10.78 -3.08 11.65
CA PRO A 135 9.42 -2.98 11.14
C PRO A 135 8.45 -2.59 12.25
N CYS A 136 7.55 -1.65 11.95
CA CYS A 136 6.60 -1.13 12.92
C CYS A 136 5.20 -1.66 12.62
N ILE A 137 4.52 -2.19 13.64
CA ILE A 137 3.12 -2.58 13.55
C ILE A 137 2.21 -1.35 13.71
N TYR A 138 1.16 -1.29 12.90
CA TYR A 138 0.04 -0.38 13.08
C TYR A 138 -1.26 -1.06 12.64
N ILE A 139 -2.41 -0.49 13.01
CA ILE A 139 -3.72 -1.04 12.64
C ILE A 139 -4.53 -0.07 11.79
N LEU A 140 -5.28 -0.63 10.84
CA LEU A 140 -6.34 0.08 10.10
C LEU A 140 -7.70 -0.27 10.71
N PRO A 141 -8.46 0.69 11.28
CA PRO A 141 -9.73 0.39 11.94
C PRO A 141 -10.82 -0.09 10.95
N LYS A 142 -11.43 -1.24 11.24
CA LYS A 142 -12.53 -1.82 10.47
C LYS A 142 -13.88 -1.25 10.92
N ILE A 143 -14.10 0.05 10.72
CA ILE A 143 -15.31 0.77 11.17
C ILE A 143 -16.64 0.25 10.60
N HIS A 144 -16.59 -0.62 9.58
CA HIS A 144 -17.76 -1.28 8.99
C HIS A 144 -18.19 -2.54 9.75
N LYS A 145 -17.41 -3.00 10.73
CA LYS A 145 -17.76 -4.16 11.56
C LYS A 145 -18.61 -3.70 12.74
N PRO A 146 -19.72 -4.41 13.04
CA PRO A 146 -20.57 -4.06 14.18
C PRO A 146 -19.84 -4.34 15.50
N GLY A 147 -20.16 -3.57 16.53
CA GLY A 147 -19.58 -3.71 17.87
C GLY A 147 -19.21 -2.37 18.49
N GLY A 148 -18.46 -2.43 19.60
CA GLY A 148 -17.88 -1.26 20.25
C GLY A 148 -16.66 -0.72 19.49
N PHE A 149 -15.50 -0.65 20.15
CA PHE A 149 -14.27 -0.22 19.49
C PHE A 149 -13.95 -1.08 18.25
N PRO A 150 -13.64 -0.48 17.08
CA PRO A 150 -13.51 -1.21 15.83
C PRO A 150 -12.28 -2.12 15.82
N PRO A 151 -12.39 -3.40 15.43
CA PRO A 151 -11.24 -4.27 15.24
C PRO A 151 -10.26 -3.69 14.23
N GLY A 152 -8.96 -3.85 14.45
CA GLY A 152 -7.91 -3.38 13.54
C GLY A 152 -7.50 -4.45 12.51
N ARG A 153 -7.17 -4.06 11.26
CA ARG A 153 -6.29 -4.89 10.40
C ARG A 153 -4.84 -4.60 10.77
N PRO A 154 -4.07 -5.56 11.30
CA PRO A 154 -2.65 -5.34 11.58
C PRO A 154 -1.87 -5.23 10.27
N ILE A 155 -0.99 -4.24 10.19
CA ILE A 155 -0.05 -4.04 9.09
C ILE A 155 1.34 -3.89 9.69
N ILE A 156 2.31 -4.62 9.14
CA ILE A 156 3.73 -4.45 9.45
C ILE A 156 4.34 -3.57 8.37
N SER A 157 4.79 -2.37 8.74
CA SER A 157 5.50 -1.48 7.82
C SER A 157 6.88 -2.05 7.50
N GLY A 158 7.06 -2.52 6.28
CA GLY A 158 8.35 -2.95 5.74
C GLY A 158 9.28 -1.80 5.31
N ILE A 159 8.80 -0.55 5.33
CA ILE A 159 9.58 0.62 4.88
C ILE A 159 10.80 0.83 5.76
N GLY A 160 11.96 0.93 5.14
CA GLY A 160 13.28 1.04 5.76
C GLY A 160 13.73 -0.24 6.47
N SER A 161 13.04 -1.37 6.30
CA SER A 161 13.41 -2.63 6.94
C SER A 161 14.60 -3.30 6.25
N PRO A 162 15.29 -4.26 6.91
CA PRO A 162 16.38 -5.00 6.28
C PRO A 162 15.98 -5.78 5.03
N THR A 163 14.68 -6.05 4.84
CA THR A 163 14.15 -6.92 3.79
C THR A 163 13.39 -6.16 2.70
N GLU A 164 13.26 -4.83 2.79
CA GLU A 164 12.49 -4.01 1.84
C GLU A 164 12.97 -4.21 0.40
N HIS A 165 14.21 -3.82 0.11
CA HIS A 165 14.76 -3.91 -1.25
C HIS A 165 14.99 -5.35 -1.70
N ILE A 166 15.17 -6.29 -0.78
CA ILE A 166 15.21 -7.72 -1.14
C ILE A 166 13.83 -8.16 -1.65
N SER A 167 12.76 -7.75 -0.97
CA SER A 167 11.39 -8.07 -1.38
C SER A 167 11.05 -7.41 -2.71
N GLU A 168 11.44 -6.14 -2.89
CA GLU A 168 11.29 -5.40 -4.15
C GLU A 168 12.07 -6.06 -5.30
N TYR A 169 13.32 -6.48 -5.03
CA TYR A 169 14.14 -7.20 -6.00
C TYR A 169 13.45 -8.49 -6.44
N ILE A 170 13.02 -9.33 -5.49
CA ILE A 170 12.33 -10.60 -5.78
C ILE A 170 11.02 -10.36 -6.54
N ASP A 171 10.20 -9.39 -6.11
CA ASP A 171 8.95 -9.05 -6.77
C ASP A 171 9.18 -8.72 -8.25
N SER A 172 10.24 -7.97 -8.58
CA SER A 172 10.56 -7.64 -9.98
C SER A 172 10.75 -8.87 -10.90
N PHE A 173 11.24 -10.00 -10.36
CA PHE A 173 11.35 -11.26 -11.11
C PHE A 173 10.05 -12.08 -11.11
N LEU A 174 9.23 -11.95 -10.06
CA LEU A 174 7.94 -12.64 -9.96
C LEU A 174 6.89 -11.99 -10.86
N GLN A 175 6.93 -10.66 -11.00
CA GLN A 175 5.96 -9.88 -11.76
C GLN A 175 5.72 -10.38 -13.20
N PRO A 176 6.75 -10.70 -14.01
CA PRO A 176 6.55 -11.31 -15.33
C PRO A 176 5.98 -12.73 -15.27
N LEU A 177 6.35 -13.52 -14.26
CA LEU A 177 5.88 -14.90 -14.11
C LEU A 177 4.40 -14.94 -13.74
N VAL A 178 3.97 -14.07 -12.83
CA VAL A 178 2.57 -13.92 -12.41
C VAL A 178 1.69 -13.57 -13.61
N ARG A 179 2.15 -12.68 -14.50
CA ARG A 179 1.43 -12.29 -15.72
C ARG A 179 1.24 -13.43 -16.74
N ASN A 180 2.06 -14.46 -16.67
CA ASN A 180 1.95 -15.63 -17.55
C ASN A 180 1.04 -16.73 -16.99
N LEU A 181 0.50 -16.56 -15.78
CA LEU A 181 -0.41 -17.54 -15.20
C LEU A 181 -1.77 -17.49 -15.90
N PRO A 182 -2.42 -18.65 -16.16
CA PRO A 182 -3.78 -18.67 -16.73
C PRO A 182 -4.83 -17.98 -15.85
N SER A 183 -4.57 -17.89 -14.55
CA SER A 183 -5.44 -17.21 -13.57
C SER A 183 -5.11 -15.73 -13.40
N TYR A 184 -4.20 -15.18 -14.19
CA TYR A 184 -3.84 -13.77 -14.10
C TYR A 184 -5.00 -12.91 -14.57
N ILE A 185 -5.37 -11.96 -13.72
CA ILE A 185 -6.34 -10.91 -14.00
C ILE A 185 -5.63 -9.60 -13.76
N GLN A 186 -5.51 -8.76 -14.79
CA GLN A 186 -4.78 -7.51 -14.72
C GLN A 186 -5.52 -6.45 -13.89
N ASP A 187 -6.81 -6.26 -14.15
CA ASP A 187 -7.64 -5.24 -13.54
C ASP A 187 -9.13 -5.60 -13.67
N THR A 188 -10.00 -4.72 -13.14
CA THR A 188 -11.46 -4.90 -13.18
C THR A 188 -12.00 -5.08 -14.59
N ARG A 189 -11.41 -4.42 -15.59
CA ARG A 189 -11.87 -4.52 -16.98
C ARG A 189 -11.49 -5.87 -17.57
N ASP A 190 -10.25 -6.29 -17.38
CA ASP A 190 -9.78 -7.61 -17.82
C ASP A 190 -10.64 -8.72 -17.22
N LEU A 191 -10.97 -8.62 -15.94
CA LEU A 191 -11.93 -9.53 -15.30
C LEU A 191 -13.29 -9.55 -16.01
N LEU A 192 -13.89 -8.39 -16.28
CA LEU A 192 -15.20 -8.31 -16.92
C LEU A 192 -15.18 -8.94 -18.33
N CYS A 193 -14.14 -8.65 -19.12
CA CYS A 193 -13.95 -9.26 -20.43
C CYS A 193 -13.87 -10.79 -20.32
N GLN A 194 -13.05 -11.32 -19.40
CA GLN A 194 -12.91 -12.75 -19.20
C GLN A 194 -14.21 -13.41 -18.73
N LEU A 195 -15.04 -12.71 -17.95
CA LEU A 195 -16.34 -13.22 -17.49
C LEU A 195 -17.42 -13.22 -18.59
N GLU A 196 -17.34 -12.30 -19.55
CA GLU A 196 -18.25 -12.26 -20.71
C GLU A 196 -18.03 -13.46 -21.65
N ASP A 197 -16.79 -13.95 -21.76
CA ASP A 197 -16.43 -15.10 -22.59
C ASP A 197 -16.82 -16.45 -21.97
N ILE A 198 -17.29 -16.47 -20.71
CA ILE A 198 -17.70 -17.69 -20.01
C ILE A 198 -19.18 -17.99 -20.31
N GLU A 199 -19.49 -19.20 -20.76
CA GLU A 199 -20.87 -19.68 -20.86
C GLU A 199 -21.41 -20.01 -19.46
N TRP A 200 -22.39 -19.21 -19.02
CA TRP A 200 -23.08 -19.40 -17.75
C TRP A 200 -24.23 -20.40 -17.94
N THR A 201 -24.21 -21.48 -17.15
CA THR A 201 -25.36 -22.39 -17.02
C THR A 201 -26.03 -22.19 -15.67
N ASP A 202 -27.27 -22.65 -15.51
CA ASP A 202 -28.02 -22.49 -14.25
C ASP A 202 -27.33 -23.16 -13.04
N ASP A 203 -26.38 -24.07 -13.28
CA ASP A 203 -25.58 -24.76 -12.27
C ASP A 203 -24.26 -24.03 -11.92
N CYS A 204 -23.94 -22.93 -12.60
CA CYS A 204 -22.70 -22.17 -12.37
C CYS A 204 -22.81 -21.30 -11.10
N VAL A 205 -21.81 -21.41 -10.22
CA VAL A 205 -21.67 -20.56 -9.04
C VAL A 205 -20.37 -19.76 -9.15
N CYS A 206 -20.48 -18.44 -9.16
CA CYS A 206 -19.32 -17.56 -9.03
C CYS A 206 -18.99 -17.38 -7.54
N ILE A 207 -17.79 -17.81 -7.14
CA ILE A 207 -17.30 -17.66 -5.77
C ILE A 207 -16.21 -16.60 -5.77
N CYS A 208 -16.51 -15.43 -5.20
CA CYS A 208 -15.50 -14.43 -4.90
C CYS A 208 -14.92 -14.71 -3.51
N ILE A 209 -13.70 -15.25 -3.45
CA ILE A 209 -13.00 -15.49 -2.19
C ILE A 209 -12.18 -14.24 -1.86
N TYR A 210 -12.63 -13.48 -0.87
CA TYR A 210 -11.80 -12.45 -0.25
C TYR A 210 -10.86 -13.12 0.74
N LEU A 211 -9.60 -13.32 0.33
CA LEU A 211 -8.54 -13.65 1.28
C LEU A 211 -8.25 -12.38 2.08
N SER A 212 -8.67 -12.37 3.34
CA SER A 212 -8.53 -11.26 4.29
C SER A 212 -7.23 -11.30 5.06
#